data_AF-A0A7W1EXJ8-F1
#
_entry.id   AF-A0A7W1EXJ8-F1
#
_cell.length_a   1.000
_cell.length_b   1.000
_cell.length_c   1.000
_cell.angle_alpha   90.00
_cell.angle_beta   90.00
_cell.angle_gamma   90.00
#
_symmetry.space_group_name_H-M   'P 1'
#
loop_
_entity.id
_entity.type
_entity.pdbx_description
1 polymer ?
#
loop_
_entity_poly.entity_id
_entity_poly.type
_entity_poly.pdbx_seq_one_letter_code
_entity_poly.pdbx_strand_id
1 'polypeptide(L)'
;MGMFHTSIIGDIDAKTITQTVKFLDIKEACIETEKDIIAENNDFALKIEETNETKDIIGLKSYKLKVTMANNPEVRFDAWYTKDLGMEDCNSLNPYAQIKGVLLDYRVKKMGMEMHFVATSRKKDVISEKTFEIPSHMKIVCKEELAKVFTQ
;
A
#
# COMPACT_ATOMS: atom_id res chain seq x y z
N MET A 1 -4.25 25.49 0.20
CA MET A 1 -4.37 24.28 1.05
C MET A 1 -2.97 23.71 1.19
N GLY A 2 -2.50 23.46 2.42
CA GLY A 2 -1.15 22.95 2.65
C GLY A 2 -0.96 21.59 1.97
N MET A 3 0.20 21.38 1.35
CA MET A 3 0.51 20.13 0.66
C MET A 3 0.68 19.01 1.69
N PHE A 4 -0.25 18.06 1.70
CA PHE A 4 -0.12 16.82 2.44
C PHE A 4 0.83 15.88 1.68
N HIS A 5 1.85 15.35 2.36
CA HIS A 5 2.80 14.41 1.78
C HIS A 5 2.92 13.17 2.65
N THR A 6 2.82 12.00 2.03
CA THR A 6 2.98 10.69 2.68
C THR A 6 3.76 9.75 1.78
N SER A 7 4.46 8.80 2.40
CA SER A 7 5.10 7.68 1.73
C SER A 7 4.83 6.41 2.53
N ILE A 8 4.60 5.30 1.83
CA ILE A 8 4.52 3.96 2.40
C ILE A 8 5.60 3.15 1.72
N ILE A 9 6.58 2.70 2.50
CA ILE A 9 7.79 2.03 2.02
C ILE A 9 7.82 0.65 2.65
N GLY A 10 7.80 -0.40 1.83
CA GLY A 10 7.93 -1.78 2.29
C GLY A 10 9.34 -2.30 2.08
N ASP A 11 9.94 -2.88 3.10
CA ASP A 11 11.19 -3.64 3.04
C ASP A 11 10.84 -5.13 3.18
N ILE A 12 10.93 -5.87 2.08
CA ILE A 12 10.53 -7.28 2.00
C ILE A 12 11.49 -8.17 2.80
N ASP A 13 12.79 -7.85 2.77
CA ASP A 13 13.82 -8.65 3.44
C ASP A 13 13.76 -8.46 4.96
N ALA A 14 13.62 -7.22 5.41
CA ALA A 14 13.44 -6.89 6.83
C ALA A 14 12.01 -7.15 7.33
N LYS A 15 11.05 -7.34 6.41
CA LYS A 15 9.61 -7.46 6.68
C LYS A 15 9.06 -6.31 7.52
N THR A 16 9.40 -5.09 7.10
CA THR A 16 8.92 -3.87 7.77
C THR A 16 8.19 -2.97 6.79
N ILE A 17 7.29 -2.14 7.30
CA ILE A 17 6.66 -1.06 6.56
C ILE A 17 6.91 0.25 7.28
N THR A 18 7.47 1.21 6.56
CA THR A 18 7.61 2.58 7.03
C THR A 18 6.51 3.44 6.44
N GLN A 19 5.79 4.18 7.28
CA GLN A 19 4.75 5.13 6.88
C GLN A 19 5.16 6.53 7.34
N THR A 20 5.15 7.51 6.44
CA THR A 20 5.51 8.90 6.76
C THR A 20 4.33 9.83 6.58
N VAL A 21 4.25 10.86 7.42
CA VAL A 21 3.26 11.93 7.30
C VAL A 21 3.95 13.28 7.47
N LYS A 22 3.78 14.13 6.47
CA LYS A 22 4.19 15.54 6.49
C LYS A 22 2.98 16.41 6.18
N PHE A 23 2.54 17.17 7.17
CA PHE A 23 1.43 18.10 7.06
C PHE A 23 1.62 19.28 8.02
N LEU A 24 1.70 20.50 7.48
CA LEU A 24 2.05 21.70 8.25
C LEU A 24 3.33 21.49 9.07
N ASP A 25 3.25 21.55 10.39
CA ASP A 25 4.37 21.33 11.31
C ASP A 25 4.58 19.85 11.69
N ILE A 26 3.63 18.98 11.33
CA ILE A 26 3.72 17.54 11.58
C ILE A 26 4.70 16.92 10.58
N LYS A 27 5.73 16.25 11.09
CA LYS A 27 6.73 15.49 10.33
C LYS A 27 7.05 14.21 11.09
N GLU A 28 6.23 13.21 10.89
CA GLU A 28 6.27 11.97 11.67
C GLU A 28 6.46 10.76 10.76
N ALA A 29 7.08 9.73 11.31
CA ALA A 29 7.20 8.43 10.67
C ALA A 29 6.89 7.32 11.67
N CYS A 30 6.31 6.23 11.19
CA CYS A 30 6.08 5.02 11.95
C CYS A 30 6.71 3.84 11.21
N ILE A 31 7.41 2.98 11.96
CA ILE A 31 8.00 1.74 11.44
C ILE A 31 7.19 0.59 12.03
N GLU A 32 6.47 -0.12 11.17
CA GLU A 32 5.68 -1.30 11.53
C GLU A 32 6.53 -2.56 11.36
N THR A 33 6.48 -3.43 12.37
CA THR A 33 7.14 -4.74 12.35
C THR A 33 6.28 -5.77 11.60
N GLU A 34 6.85 -6.94 11.27
CA GLU A 34 6.10 -8.07 10.69
C GLU A 34 4.82 -8.39 11.50
N LYS A 35 4.90 -8.34 12.84
CA LYS A 35 3.75 -8.58 13.72
C LYS A 35 2.63 -7.54 13.52
N ASP A 36 3.00 -6.27 13.41
CA ASP A 36 2.04 -5.18 13.22
C ASP A 36 1.39 -5.26 11.84
N ILE A 37 2.18 -5.62 10.82
CA ILE A 37 1.74 -5.85 9.45
C ILE A 37 0.76 -7.01 9.37
N ILE A 38 1.08 -8.15 9.99
CA ILE A 38 0.18 -9.32 10.03
C ILE A 38 -1.14 -8.94 10.73
N ALA A 39 -1.09 -8.21 11.84
CA ALA A 39 -2.29 -7.77 12.54
C ALA A 39 -3.17 -6.87 11.66
N GLU A 40 -2.59 -5.88 10.98
CA GLU A 40 -3.32 -5.01 10.05
C GLU A 40 -3.89 -5.77 8.84
N ASN A 41 -3.09 -6.68 8.26
CA ASN A 41 -3.54 -7.48 7.12
C ASN A 41 -4.67 -8.45 7.50
N ASN A 42 -4.69 -8.97 8.73
CA ASN A 42 -5.78 -9.79 9.23
C ASN A 42 -7.07 -8.97 9.46
N ASP A 43 -6.94 -7.72 9.91
CA ASP A 43 -8.08 -6.80 10.06
C ASP A 43 -8.66 -6.40 8.69
N PHE A 44 -7.85 -6.44 7.63
CA PHE A 44 -8.23 -6.21 6.24
C PHE A 44 -8.07 -7.48 5.37
N ALA A 45 -8.42 -8.65 5.91
CA ALA A 45 -8.23 -9.92 5.20
C ALA A 45 -9.15 -10.04 3.96
N LEU A 46 -8.57 -10.48 2.84
CA LEU A 46 -9.26 -10.52 1.54
C LEU A 46 -9.47 -11.96 1.06
N LYS A 47 -10.65 -12.22 0.47
CA LYS A 47 -10.87 -13.34 -0.45
C LYS A 47 -10.77 -12.79 -1.87
N ILE A 48 -9.82 -13.31 -2.65
CA ILE A 48 -9.52 -12.79 -3.99
C ILE A 48 -9.70 -13.90 -5.02
N GLU A 49 -10.45 -13.59 -6.08
CA GLU A 49 -10.65 -14.42 -7.25
C GLU A 49 -10.02 -13.71 -8.47
N GLU A 50 -9.07 -14.35 -9.13
CA GLU A 50 -8.57 -13.89 -10.43
C GLU A 50 -9.62 -14.14 -11.51
N THR A 51 -9.77 -13.20 -12.44
CA THR A 51 -10.68 -13.35 -13.58
C THR A 51 -9.93 -13.26 -14.92
N ASN A 52 -10.64 -13.57 -16.00
CA ASN A 52 -10.13 -13.43 -17.36
C ASN A 52 -10.33 -12.01 -17.94
N GLU A 53 -10.94 -11.09 -17.18
CA GLU A 53 -11.14 -9.71 -17.61
C GLU A 53 -9.81 -8.96 -17.61
N THR A 54 -9.55 -8.22 -18.68
CA THR A 54 -8.34 -7.41 -18.84
C THR A 54 -8.68 -6.02 -19.32
N LYS A 55 -7.85 -5.04 -18.95
CA LYS A 55 -7.91 -3.67 -19.47
C LYS A 55 -6.50 -3.07 -19.55
N ASP A 56 -6.36 -1.99 -20.31
CA ASP A 56 -5.15 -1.16 -20.25
C ASP A 56 -5.27 -0.19 -19.05
N ILE A 57 -4.23 -0.15 -18.22
CA ILE A 57 -4.05 0.90 -17.21
C ILE A 57 -2.66 1.47 -17.46
N ILE A 58 -2.55 2.77 -17.71
CA ILE A 58 -1.26 3.47 -17.91
C ILE A 58 -0.31 2.79 -18.92
N GLY A 59 -0.86 2.18 -19.99
CA GLY A 59 -0.08 1.47 -21.00
C GLY A 59 0.39 0.08 -20.58
N LEU A 60 -0.27 -0.53 -19.59
CA LEU A 60 0.03 -1.85 -19.04
C LEU A 60 -1.18 -2.77 -19.14
N LYS A 61 -0.93 -4.00 -19.61
CA LYS A 61 -1.98 -5.02 -19.60
C LYS A 61 -2.25 -5.39 -18.15
N SER A 62 -3.50 -5.16 -17.75
CA SER A 62 -3.94 -5.31 -16.38
C SER A 62 -5.05 -6.35 -16.30
N TYR A 63 -5.03 -7.13 -15.23
CA TYR A 63 -5.91 -8.26 -14.96
C TYR A 63 -6.79 -7.94 -13.77
N LYS A 64 -8.07 -8.27 -13.89
CA LYS A 64 -9.05 -7.99 -12.85
C LYS A 64 -8.98 -9.03 -11.74
N LEU A 65 -9.19 -8.56 -10.53
CA LEU A 65 -9.42 -9.33 -9.32
C LEU A 65 -10.83 -8.98 -8.81
N LYS A 66 -11.62 -10.00 -8.47
CA LYS A 66 -12.80 -9.82 -7.65
C LYS A 66 -12.41 -10.00 -6.20
N VAL A 67 -12.62 -8.98 -5.40
CA VAL A 67 -12.20 -8.95 -4.00
C VAL A 67 -13.43 -8.91 -3.09
N THR A 68 -13.43 -9.75 -2.06
CA THR A 68 -14.44 -9.78 -1.01
C THR A 68 -13.75 -9.69 0.34
N MET A 69 -14.24 -8.84 1.23
CA MET A 69 -13.67 -8.74 2.57
C MET A 69 -14.04 -9.99 3.40
N ALA A 70 -13.05 -10.62 4.02
CA ALA A 70 -13.25 -11.86 4.76
C ALA A 70 -14.11 -11.65 6.02
N ASN A 71 -13.94 -10.51 6.69
CA ASN A 71 -14.70 -10.10 7.88
C ASN A 71 -16.08 -9.49 7.54
N ASN A 72 -16.29 -9.02 6.31
CA ASN A 72 -17.57 -8.48 5.86
C ASN A 72 -17.85 -8.85 4.38
N PRO A 73 -18.42 -10.04 4.12
CA PRO A 73 -18.63 -10.54 2.75
C PRO A 73 -19.57 -9.72 1.84
N GLU A 74 -20.31 -8.76 2.41
CA GLU A 74 -21.11 -7.80 1.67
C GLU A 74 -20.26 -6.71 1.00
N VAL A 75 -19.06 -6.45 1.54
CA VAL A 75 -18.11 -5.51 0.95
C VAL A 75 -17.33 -6.23 -0.16
N ARG A 76 -17.67 -5.86 -1.39
CA ARG A 76 -17.06 -6.38 -2.62
C ARG A 76 -16.57 -5.24 -3.48
N PHE A 77 -15.41 -5.42 -4.09
CA PHE A 77 -14.84 -4.46 -5.02
C PHE A 77 -13.93 -5.14 -6.02
N ASP A 78 -13.63 -4.44 -7.11
CA ASP A 78 -12.65 -4.88 -8.08
C ASP A 78 -11.28 -4.32 -7.70
N ALA A 79 -10.24 -5.11 -7.94
CA ALA A 79 -8.86 -4.64 -7.95
C ALA A 79 -8.20 -5.02 -9.28
N TRP A 80 -7.09 -4.38 -9.62
CA TRP A 80 -6.37 -4.63 -10.86
C TRP A 80 -4.87 -4.71 -10.62
N TYR A 81 -4.23 -5.64 -11.30
CA TYR A 81 -2.79 -5.87 -11.22
C TYR A 81 -2.20 -6.14 -12.59
N THR A 82 -0.89 -5.98 -12.75
CA THR A 82 -0.16 -6.27 -13.99
C THR A 82 0.99 -7.24 -13.75
N LYS A 83 1.31 -8.04 -14.77
CA LYS A 83 2.48 -8.92 -14.79
C LYS A 83 3.65 -8.33 -15.59
N ASP A 84 3.44 -7.22 -16.29
CA ASP A 84 4.37 -6.64 -17.26
C ASP A 84 5.63 -6.02 -16.59
N LEU A 85 5.64 -5.90 -15.25
CA LEU A 85 6.72 -5.27 -14.48
C LEU A 85 7.68 -6.28 -13.81
N GLY A 86 7.40 -7.58 -13.87
CA GLY A 86 8.33 -8.64 -13.42
C GLY A 86 8.57 -8.74 -11.90
N MET A 87 7.82 -8.02 -11.08
CA MET A 87 7.92 -8.06 -9.61
C MET A 87 6.79 -8.93 -9.04
N GLU A 88 7.02 -10.24 -8.93
CA GLU A 88 5.96 -11.17 -8.48
C GLU A 88 5.64 -11.02 -6.97
N ASP A 89 6.65 -10.84 -6.12
CA ASP A 89 6.49 -10.90 -4.66
C ASP A 89 6.32 -9.52 -3.98
N CYS A 90 6.10 -8.45 -4.76
CA CYS A 90 6.01 -7.08 -4.24
C CYS A 90 4.81 -6.84 -3.30
N ASN A 91 3.86 -7.78 -3.24
CA ASN A 91 2.67 -7.69 -2.39
C ASN A 91 2.81 -8.46 -1.07
N SER A 92 3.95 -9.10 -0.81
CA SER A 92 4.17 -9.97 0.35
C SER A 92 3.88 -9.34 1.72
N LEU A 93 3.97 -8.02 1.83
CA LEU A 93 3.71 -7.27 3.06
C LEU A 93 2.28 -6.71 3.15
N ASN A 94 1.39 -7.03 2.22
CA ASN A 94 0.02 -6.52 2.20
C ASN A 94 -1.02 -7.65 1.99
N PRO A 95 -2.33 -7.37 2.12
CA PRO A 95 -3.37 -8.40 2.04
C PRO A 95 -3.50 -9.12 0.69
N TYR A 96 -2.76 -8.69 -0.33
CA TYR A 96 -2.72 -9.28 -1.67
C TYR A 96 -1.49 -10.19 -1.87
N ALA A 97 -0.87 -10.70 -0.81
CA ALA A 97 0.35 -11.52 -0.89
C ALA A 97 0.29 -12.71 -1.88
N GLN A 98 -0.90 -13.23 -2.19
CA GLN A 98 -1.11 -14.29 -3.17
C GLN A 98 -1.06 -13.82 -4.64
N ILE A 99 -1.11 -12.51 -4.89
CA ILE A 99 -1.17 -11.93 -6.23
C ILE A 99 0.25 -11.70 -6.74
N LYS A 100 0.58 -12.43 -7.82
CA LYS A 100 1.87 -12.34 -8.51
C LYS A 100 1.86 -11.23 -9.55
N GLY A 101 2.34 -10.06 -9.17
CA GLY A 101 2.44 -8.88 -10.02
C GLY A 101 2.11 -7.59 -9.28
N VAL A 102 2.19 -6.46 -9.98
CA VAL A 102 2.09 -5.13 -9.36
C VAL A 102 0.64 -4.67 -9.36
N LEU A 103 0.10 -4.30 -8.20
CA LEU A 103 -1.23 -3.71 -8.07
C LEU A 103 -1.26 -2.29 -8.67
N LEU A 104 -2.30 -1.97 -9.43
CA LEU A 104 -2.48 -0.68 -10.10
C LEU A 104 -3.77 0.05 -9.69
N ASP A 105 -4.76 -0.68 -9.20
CA ASP A 105 -6.06 -0.13 -8.76
C ASP A 105 -6.56 -1.06 -7.65
N TYR A 106 -6.41 -0.66 -6.39
CA TYR A 106 -6.62 -1.57 -5.26
C TYR A 106 -6.88 -0.83 -3.95
N ARG A 107 -7.44 -1.54 -2.97
CA ARG A 107 -7.71 -1.00 -1.63
C ARG A 107 -6.89 -1.69 -0.57
N VAL A 108 -6.36 -0.92 0.38
CA VAL A 108 -5.66 -1.43 1.57
C VAL A 108 -5.92 -0.53 2.76
N LYS A 109 -5.83 -1.07 3.97
CA LYS A 109 -5.79 -0.28 5.19
C LYS A 109 -4.35 0.15 5.48
N LYS A 110 -4.12 1.46 5.67
CA LYS A 110 -2.83 2.05 6.06
C LYS A 110 -3.09 3.34 6.83
N MET A 111 -2.23 3.65 7.82
CA MET A 111 -2.41 4.79 8.73
C MET A 111 -3.80 4.84 9.41
N GLY A 112 -4.43 3.67 9.62
CA GLY A 112 -5.79 3.58 10.17
C GLY A 112 -6.93 3.84 9.18
N MET A 113 -6.65 4.17 7.92
CA MET A 113 -7.66 4.46 6.90
C MET A 113 -7.71 3.36 5.82
N GLU A 114 -8.91 3.04 5.32
CA GLU A 114 -9.05 2.32 4.04
C GLU A 114 -8.72 3.29 2.90
N MET A 115 -7.64 3.02 2.18
CA MET A 115 -7.19 3.82 1.05
C MET A 115 -7.41 3.08 -0.26
N HIS A 116 -7.84 3.82 -1.29
CA HIS A 116 -7.96 3.35 -2.66
C HIS A 116 -6.83 3.96 -3.50
N PHE A 117 -5.87 3.13 -3.88
CA PHE A 117 -4.74 3.52 -4.72
C PHE A 117 -5.07 3.26 -6.19
N VAL A 118 -4.88 4.28 -7.04
CA VAL A 118 -5.06 4.19 -8.48
C VAL A 118 -3.80 4.75 -9.17
N ALA A 119 -3.18 3.93 -10.00
CA ALA A 119 -2.00 4.30 -10.75
C ALA A 119 -2.38 5.26 -11.89
N THR A 120 -1.78 6.45 -11.90
CA THR A 120 -2.11 7.54 -12.84
C THR A 120 -1.05 7.73 -13.93
N SER A 121 0.19 7.29 -13.69
CA SER A 121 1.28 7.38 -14.67
C SER A 121 2.37 6.34 -14.39
N ARG A 122 3.21 6.06 -15.40
CA ARG A 122 4.42 5.25 -15.28
C ARG A 122 5.60 6.00 -15.88
N LYS A 123 6.75 5.97 -15.22
CA LYS A 123 8.03 6.40 -15.78
C LYS A 123 9.11 5.36 -15.51
N LYS A 124 10.04 5.21 -16.45
CA LYS A 124 11.28 4.47 -16.23
C LYS A 124 12.34 5.48 -15.81
N ASP A 125 12.87 5.31 -14.62
CA ASP A 125 13.80 6.25 -14.01
C ASP A 125 14.79 5.49 -13.11
N VAL A 126 15.95 6.08 -12.85
CA VAL A 126 16.89 5.54 -11.87
C VAL A 126 16.54 6.16 -10.52
N ILE A 127 16.03 5.32 -9.61
CA ILE A 127 15.62 5.76 -8.28
C ILE A 127 16.81 5.59 -7.33
N SER A 128 17.16 6.65 -6.62
CA SER A 128 18.19 6.62 -5.58
C SER A 128 17.69 5.87 -4.35
N GLU A 129 18.53 5.03 -3.73
CA GLU A 129 18.23 4.34 -2.46
C GLU A 129 17.75 5.29 -1.36
N LYS A 130 18.29 6.52 -1.33
CA LYS A 130 17.84 7.60 -0.42
C LYS A 130 16.35 7.93 -0.49
N THR A 131 15.66 7.55 -1.57
CA THR A 131 14.19 7.72 -1.70
C THR A 131 13.43 6.85 -0.69
N PHE A 132 14.04 5.74 -0.27
CA PHE A 132 13.48 4.78 0.67
C PHE A 132 13.95 5.01 2.12
N GLU A 133 14.88 5.96 2.34
CA GLU A 133 15.37 6.31 3.67
C GLU A 133 14.38 7.23 4.41
N ILE A 134 14.22 7.03 5.72
CA ILE A 134 13.49 7.96 6.58
C ILE A 134 14.33 9.22 6.78
N PRO A 135 13.85 10.42 6.41
CA PRO A 135 14.58 11.65 6.66
C PRO A 135 14.86 11.85 8.15
N SER A 136 16.09 12.21 8.51
CA SER A 136 16.54 12.36 9.91
C SER A 136 15.79 13.42 10.73
N HIS A 137 15.05 14.31 10.07
CA HIS A 137 14.23 15.34 10.71
C HIS A 137 12.80 14.88 11.03
N MET A 138 12.41 13.67 10.65
CA MET A 138 11.12 13.09 11.02
C MET A 138 11.19 12.52 12.43
N LYS A 139 10.16 12.80 13.23
CA LYS A 139 9.99 12.21 14.55
C LYS A 139 9.40 10.80 14.39
N ILE A 140 10.09 9.79 14.91
CA ILE A 140 9.54 8.43 14.96
C ILE A 140 8.46 8.35 16.04
N VAL A 141 7.29 7.85 15.68
CA VAL A 141 6.13 7.69 16.56
C VAL A 141 5.51 6.30 16.41
N CYS A 142 4.68 5.90 17.38
CA CYS A 142 3.90 4.67 17.28
C CYS A 142 2.73 4.82 16.30
N LYS A 143 2.16 3.69 15.89
CA LYS A 143 1.04 3.62 14.93
C LYS A 143 -0.16 4.44 15.39
N GLU A 144 -0.49 4.37 16.68
CA GLU A 144 -1.63 5.08 17.27
C GLU A 144 -1.45 6.59 17.20
N GLU A 145 -0.22 7.08 17.40
CA GLU A 145 0.08 8.50 17.31
C GLU A 145 0.00 8.99 15.86
N LEU A 146 0.57 8.24 14.91
CA LEU A 146 0.52 8.60 13.49
C LEU A 146 -0.93 8.64 12.97
N ALA A 147 -1.79 7.71 13.43
CA ALA A 147 -3.20 7.66 13.04
C ALA A 147 -4.00 8.90 13.50
N LYS A 148 -3.63 9.52 14.63
CA LYS A 148 -4.30 10.75 15.12
C LYS A 148 -4.17 11.94 14.18
N VAL A 149 -3.22 11.91 13.24
CA VAL A 149 -3.11 12.96 12.21
C VAL A 149 -4.34 12.98 11.29
N PHE A 150 -5.03 11.84 11.14
CA PHE A 150 -6.16 11.68 10.22
C PHE A 150 -7.53 11.66 10.88
N THR A 151 -7.59 11.61 12.21
CA THR A 151 -8.84 11.52 12.98
C THR A 151 -9.17 12.79 13.76
N GLN A 152 -8.53 13.91 13.41
CA GLN A 152 -8.81 15.23 14.00
C GLN A 152 -10.05 15.89 13.42
#